data_AF-A0A482WBN9-F1
#
_entry.id   AF-A0A482WBN9-F1
#
_cell.length_a   1.000
_cell.length_b   1.000
_cell.length_c   1.000
_cell.angle_alpha   90.00
_cell.angle_beta   90.00
_cell.angle_gamma   90.00
#
_symmetry.space_group_name_H-M   'P 1'
#
loop_
_entity.id
_entity.type
_entity.pdbx_description
1 polymer ?
#
loop_
_entity_poly.entity_id
_entity_poly.type
_entity_poly.pdbx_seq_one_letter_code
_entity_poly.pdbx_strand_id
1 'polypeptide(L)'
;MKYLAFTLLVIALAAEILTTNGSQPTMEETCANEAGVEQEKVKGFKKGKFYEDSKFKDYVFCLSKKIGYQNDAGDFRNDFLPVIALSKCAVKKDTPQESAYQFFKCYYKDLTGTEGI
;
A
#
# COMPACT_ATOMS: atom_id res chain seq x y z
N MET A 1 31.98 -8.54 40.57
CA MET A 1 32.05 -7.42 39.59
C MET A 1 32.31 -7.87 38.15
N LYS A 2 33.28 -8.76 37.88
CA LYS A 2 33.61 -9.21 36.53
C LYS A 2 32.48 -9.98 35.81
N TYR A 3 31.71 -10.79 36.54
CA TYR A 3 30.56 -11.54 36.01
C TYR A 3 29.32 -10.66 35.80
N LEU A 4 29.12 -9.62 36.62
CA LEU A 4 28.01 -8.67 36.49
C LEU A 4 28.09 -7.85 35.19
N ALA A 5 29.31 -7.47 34.80
CA ALA A 5 29.55 -6.79 33.52
C ALA A 5 29.24 -7.70 32.32
N PHE A 6 29.58 -8.99 32.42
CA PHE A 6 29.30 -9.98 31.38
C PHE A 6 27.80 -10.26 31.23
N THR A 7 27.06 -10.36 32.34
CA THR A 7 25.60 -10.59 32.30
C THR A 7 24.85 -9.42 31.67
N LEU A 8 25.27 -8.17 31.92
CA LEU A 8 24.65 -6.98 31.31
C LEU A 8 24.87 -6.91 29.80
N LEU A 9 26.06 -7.33 29.33
CA LEU A 9 26.39 -7.34 27.90
C LEU A 9 25.53 -8.34 27.11
N VAL A 10 25.23 -9.50 27.69
CA VAL A 10 24.39 -10.53 27.06
C VAL A 10 22.93 -10.07 26.96
N ILE A 11 22.42 -9.34 27.96
CA ILE A 11 21.04 -8.81 27.94
C ILE A 11 20.88 -7.74 26.86
N ALA A 12 21.88 -6.88 26.66
CA ALA A 12 21.86 -5.86 25.61
C ALA A 12 21.81 -6.49 24.20
N LEU A 13 22.60 -7.54 23.96
CA LEU A 13 22.58 -8.28 22.69
C LEU A 13 21.24 -9.01 22.45
N ALA A 14 20.60 -9.53 23.50
CA ALA A 14 19.31 -10.20 23.39
C ALA A 14 18.15 -9.23 23.07
N ALA A 15 18.24 -7.97 23.51
CA ALA A 15 17.21 -6.96 23.25
C ALA A 15 17.12 -6.62 21.75
N GLU A 16 18.26 -6.48 21.06
CA GLU A 16 18.30 -6.21 19.62
C GLU A 16 17.71 -7.37 18.79
N ILE A 17 17.98 -8.62 19.20
CA ILE A 17 17.50 -9.84 18.52
C ILE A 17 15.98 -10.04 18.72
N LEU A 18 15.42 -9.63 19.86
CA LEU A 18 13.98 -9.69 20.11
C LEU A 18 13.21 -8.68 19.24
N THR A 19 13.78 -7.50 18.97
CA THR A 19 13.20 -6.52 18.05
C THR A 19 13.23 -6.94 16.58
N THR A 20 14.15 -7.84 16.17
CA THR A 20 14.28 -8.26 14.77
C THR A 20 13.41 -9.46 14.38
N ASN A 21 12.77 -10.13 15.35
CA ASN A 21 11.90 -11.30 15.10
C ASN A 21 10.42 -10.95 14.88
N GLY A 22 10.07 -9.66 14.80
CA GLY A 22 8.71 -9.22 14.45
C GLY A 22 8.44 -9.33 12.95
N SER A 23 7.29 -9.90 12.57
CA SER A 23 6.80 -9.84 11.19
C SER A 23 6.76 -8.40 10.70
N GLN A 24 7.43 -8.11 9.58
CA GLN A 24 7.36 -6.79 8.96
C GLN A 24 5.92 -6.54 8.44
N PRO A 25 5.37 -5.32 8.57
CA PRO A 25 4.03 -5.03 8.08
C PRO A 25 3.98 -5.15 6.56
N THR A 26 2.89 -5.68 6.03
CA THR A 26 2.63 -5.71 4.58
C THR A 26 2.45 -4.29 4.05
N MET A 27 2.57 -4.12 2.72
CA MET A 27 2.29 -2.83 2.06
C MET A 27 0.86 -2.36 2.36
N GLU A 28 -0.09 -3.29 2.42
CA GLU A 28 -1.50 -3.02 2.72
C GLU A 28 -1.68 -2.52 4.15
N GLU A 29 -1.09 -3.19 5.14
CA GLU A 29 -1.13 -2.75 6.54
C GLU A 29 -0.45 -1.39 6.71
N THR A 30 0.70 -1.22 6.08
CA THR A 30 1.45 0.05 6.11
C THR A 30 0.61 1.19 5.55
N CYS A 31 0.06 1.03 4.33
CA CYS A 31 -0.76 2.05 3.70
C CYS A 31 -2.08 2.28 4.42
N ALA A 32 -2.68 1.23 4.99
CA ALA A 32 -3.92 1.38 5.74
C ALA A 32 -3.73 2.25 6.99
N ASN A 33 -2.61 2.02 7.69
CA ASN A 33 -2.22 2.80 8.86
C ASN A 33 -1.83 4.24 8.49
N GLU A 34 -1.02 4.44 7.44
CA GLU A 34 -0.62 5.77 6.96
C GLU A 34 -1.83 6.62 6.56
N ALA A 35 -2.80 6.05 5.85
CA ALA A 35 -4.01 6.75 5.41
C ALA A 35 -5.09 6.87 6.51
N GLY A 36 -5.00 6.08 7.58
CA GLY A 36 -6.03 6.00 8.61
C GLY A 36 -7.38 5.51 8.08
N VAL A 37 -7.38 4.66 7.05
CA VAL A 37 -8.59 4.11 6.41
C VAL A 37 -9.16 2.97 7.25
N GLU A 38 -10.48 2.86 7.26
CA GLU A 38 -11.18 1.78 7.96
C GLU A 38 -10.86 0.41 7.34
N GLN A 39 -10.57 -0.57 8.21
CA GLN A 39 -10.25 -1.94 7.82
C GLN A 39 -11.33 -2.60 6.95
N GLU A 40 -12.60 -2.20 7.11
CA GLU A 40 -13.69 -2.68 6.25
C GLU A 40 -13.50 -2.24 4.79
N LYS A 41 -13.12 -0.97 4.56
CA LYS A 41 -12.90 -0.44 3.21
C LYS A 41 -11.70 -1.10 2.54
N VAL A 42 -10.63 -1.39 3.30
CA VAL A 42 -9.47 -2.17 2.84
C VAL A 42 -9.88 -3.58 2.38
N LYS A 43 -10.68 -4.28 3.19
CA LYS A 43 -11.19 -5.62 2.84
C LYS A 43 -12.16 -5.56 1.66
N GLY A 44 -12.97 -4.50 1.57
CA GLY A 44 -13.88 -4.23 0.46
C GLY A 44 -13.15 -4.04 -0.86
N PHE A 45 -12.04 -3.31 -0.86
CA PHE A 45 -11.22 -3.06 -2.05
C PHE A 45 -10.73 -4.35 -2.71
N LYS A 46 -10.26 -5.32 -1.91
CA LYS A 46 -9.87 -6.65 -2.42
C LYS A 46 -11.01 -7.42 -3.09
N LYS A 47 -12.26 -7.05 -2.80
CA LYS A 47 -13.49 -7.61 -3.37
C LYS A 47 -14.08 -6.73 -4.47
N GLY A 48 -13.33 -5.72 -4.94
CA GLY A 48 -13.78 -4.79 -5.97
C GLY A 48 -14.71 -3.68 -5.49
N LYS A 49 -14.76 -3.39 -4.18
CA LYS A 49 -15.54 -2.25 -3.66
C LYS A 49 -14.72 -0.97 -3.66
N PHE A 50 -15.30 0.10 -4.17
CA PHE A 50 -14.64 1.39 -4.28
C PHE A 50 -15.43 2.47 -3.54
N TYR A 51 -14.77 3.13 -2.60
CA TYR A 51 -15.38 4.11 -1.72
C TYR A 51 -14.96 5.52 -2.13
N GLU A 52 -15.92 6.42 -2.35
CA GLU A 52 -15.67 7.85 -2.58
C GLU A 52 -15.31 8.56 -1.27
N ASP A 53 -14.20 8.13 -0.66
CA ASP A 53 -13.71 8.57 0.65
C ASP A 53 -12.25 9.00 0.51
N SER A 54 -11.89 10.16 1.08
CA SER A 54 -10.54 10.73 0.90
C SER A 54 -9.45 9.80 1.45
N LYS A 55 -9.65 9.22 2.64
CA LYS A 55 -8.70 8.29 3.24
C LYS A 55 -8.57 7.01 2.44
N PHE A 56 -9.66 6.54 1.84
CA PHE A 56 -9.62 5.41 0.92
C PHE A 56 -8.79 5.73 -0.33
N LYS A 57 -8.96 6.92 -0.93
CA LYS A 57 -8.14 7.33 -2.08
C LYS A 57 -6.66 7.51 -1.70
N ASP A 58 -6.37 8.04 -0.51
CA ASP A 58 -5.00 8.10 0.03
C ASP A 58 -4.39 6.70 0.20
N TYR A 59 -5.16 5.74 0.73
CA TYR A 59 -4.75 4.33 0.85
C TYR A 59 -4.42 3.72 -0.53
N VAL A 60 -5.30 3.90 -1.52
CA VAL A 60 -5.10 3.37 -2.87
C VAL A 60 -3.89 4.02 -3.55
N PHE A 61 -3.67 5.32 -3.33
CA PHE A 61 -2.48 6.01 -3.82
C PHE A 61 -1.20 5.49 -3.18
N CYS A 62 -1.19 5.31 -1.86
CA CYS A 62 -0.06 4.71 -1.15
C CYS A 62 0.29 3.33 -1.72
N LEU A 63 -0.71 2.48 -1.95
CA LEU A 63 -0.49 1.19 -2.60
C LEU A 63 0.10 1.35 -4.00
N SER A 64 -0.49 2.21 -4.83
CA SER A 64 0.00 2.49 -6.19
C SER A 64 1.48 2.87 -6.19
N LYS A 65 1.90 3.71 -5.25
CA LYS A 65 3.30 4.12 -5.08
C LYS A 65 4.20 3.00 -4.62
N LYS A 66 3.83 2.26 -3.56
CA LYS A 66 4.67 1.18 -3.04
C LYS A 66 4.81 0.03 -4.06
N ILE A 67 3.80 -0.21 -4.91
CA ILE A 67 3.89 -1.17 -6.03
C ILE A 67 4.81 -0.64 -7.14
N GLY A 68 4.92 0.68 -7.28
CA GLY A 68 5.72 1.35 -8.31
C GLY A 68 4.94 1.80 -9.53
N TYR A 69 3.61 1.70 -9.51
CA TYR A 69 2.76 2.13 -10.63
C TYR A 69 2.70 3.65 -10.77
N GLN A 70 2.77 4.39 -9.66
CA GLN A 70 2.77 5.85 -9.64
C GLN A 70 3.92 6.43 -8.81
N ASN A 71 4.33 7.65 -9.14
CA ASN A 71 5.20 8.48 -8.30
C ASN A 71 4.39 9.43 -7.39
N ASP A 72 5.06 10.25 -6.58
CA ASP A 72 4.40 11.22 -5.68
C ASP A 72 3.62 12.33 -6.42
N ALA A 73 3.97 12.61 -7.68
CA ALA A 73 3.28 13.58 -8.53
C ALA A 73 2.05 12.99 -9.25
N GLY A 74 1.76 11.69 -9.04
CA GLY A 74 0.66 10.98 -9.70
C GLY A 74 0.95 10.57 -11.14
N ASP A 75 2.20 10.66 -11.60
CA ASP A 75 2.57 10.17 -12.93
C ASP A 75 2.72 8.65 -12.89
N PHE A 76 2.14 7.99 -13.89
CA PHE A 76 2.27 6.55 -14.06
C PHE A 76 3.64 6.17 -14.62
N ARG A 77 4.19 5.09 -14.08
CA ARG A 77 5.48 4.52 -14.49
C ARG A 77 5.22 3.28 -15.33
N ASN A 78 5.21 3.46 -16.65
CA ASN A 78 4.87 2.40 -17.60
C ASN A 78 5.66 1.11 -17.37
N ASP A 79 6.93 1.19 -16.97
CA ASP A 79 7.78 0.02 -16.76
C ASP A 79 7.24 -0.99 -15.73
N PHE A 80 6.33 -0.55 -14.85
CA PHE A 80 5.78 -1.38 -13.77
C PHE A 80 4.30 -1.74 -13.97
N LEU A 81 3.59 -1.11 -14.90
CA LEU A 81 2.17 -1.39 -15.08
C LEU A 81 1.94 -2.77 -15.68
N PRO A 82 0.88 -3.49 -15.28
CA PRO A 82 0.53 -4.75 -15.90
C PRO A 82 0.15 -4.54 -17.37
N VAL A 83 0.55 -5.46 -18.25
CA VAL A 83 0.34 -5.37 -19.72
C VAL A 83 -1.11 -5.03 -20.09
N ILE A 84 -2.05 -5.58 -19.33
CA ILE A 84 -3.49 -5.39 -19.52
C ILE A 84 -3.94 -3.95 -19.20
N ALA A 85 -3.27 -3.25 -18.28
CA ALA A 85 -3.63 -1.89 -17.85
C ALA A 85 -2.85 -0.77 -18.55
N LEU A 86 -1.76 -1.11 -19.24
CA LEU A 86 -0.63 -0.24 -19.60
C LEU A 86 -0.98 1.05 -20.36
N SER A 87 -2.08 1.12 -21.11
CA SER A 87 -2.45 2.34 -21.85
C SER A 87 -3.85 2.87 -21.58
N LYS A 88 -4.83 2.02 -21.29
CA LYS A 88 -6.23 2.45 -21.18
C LYS A 88 -6.64 2.96 -19.79
N CYS A 89 -5.99 2.45 -18.72
CA CYS A 89 -6.36 2.80 -17.35
C CYS A 89 -5.42 3.82 -16.70
N ALA A 90 -4.19 3.95 -17.21
CA ALA A 90 -3.16 4.83 -16.67
C ALA A 90 -3.35 6.30 -17.10
N VAL A 91 -4.47 6.90 -16.66
CA VAL A 91 -4.84 8.29 -16.99
C VAL A 91 -4.63 9.18 -15.79
N LYS A 92 -3.72 10.16 -15.90
CA LYS A 92 -3.51 11.18 -14.87
C LYS A 92 -4.76 12.04 -14.71
N LYS A 93 -5.13 12.32 -13.46
CA LYS A 93 -6.27 13.13 -13.03
C LYS A 93 -5.77 14.37 -12.27
N ASP A 94 -6.72 15.17 -11.80
CA ASP A 94 -6.45 16.44 -11.11
C ASP A 94 -5.60 16.25 -9.85
N THR A 95 -5.74 15.11 -9.17
CA THR A 95 -4.91 14.74 -8.02
C THR A 95 -4.24 13.38 -8.22
N PRO A 96 -3.06 13.14 -7.60
CA PRO A 96 -2.43 11.82 -7.58
C PRO A 96 -3.34 10.73 -7.01
N GLN A 97 -4.07 11.05 -5.95
CA GLN A 97 -5.06 10.17 -5.32
C GLN A 97 -6.17 9.77 -6.27
N GLU A 98 -6.73 10.73 -7.00
CA GLU A 98 -7.79 10.46 -7.97
C GLU A 98 -7.26 9.64 -9.14
N SER A 99 -6.01 9.89 -9.56
CA SER A 99 -5.34 9.10 -10.58
C SER A 99 -5.24 7.63 -10.17
N ALA A 100 -4.79 7.34 -8.95
CA ALA A 100 -4.68 5.98 -8.44
C ALA A 100 -6.04 5.30 -8.30
N TYR A 101 -7.00 6.01 -7.71
CA TYR A 101 -8.36 5.52 -7.52
C TYR A 101 -9.01 5.10 -8.85
N GLN A 102 -8.97 5.97 -9.85
CA GLN A 102 -9.56 5.69 -11.17
C GLN A 102 -8.80 4.60 -11.92
N PHE A 103 -7.47 4.53 -11.78
CA PHE A 103 -6.68 3.45 -12.36
C PHE A 103 -7.12 2.09 -11.83
N PHE A 104 -7.23 1.92 -10.51
CA PHE A 104 -7.64 0.64 -9.94
C PHE A 104 -9.10 0.29 -10.25
N LYS A 105 -10.01 1.27 -10.34
CA LYS A 105 -11.39 1.04 -10.82
C LYS A 105 -11.42 0.53 -12.24
N CYS A 106 -10.71 1.21 -13.15
CA CYS A 106 -10.59 0.81 -14.54
C CYS A 106 -9.95 -0.58 -14.66
N TYR A 107 -8.87 -0.83 -13.93
CA TYR A 107 -8.16 -2.11 -13.94
C TYR A 107 -9.05 -3.26 -13.46
N TYR A 108 -9.78 -3.07 -12.35
CA TYR A 108 -10.72 -4.06 -11.86
C TYR A 108 -11.85 -4.33 -12.86
N LYS A 109 -12.42 -3.26 -13.44
CA LYS A 109 -13.46 -3.38 -14.48
C LYS A 109 -12.95 -4.12 -15.70
N ASP A 110 -11.71 -3.88 -16.09
CA ASP A 110 -11.13 -4.54 -17.25
C ASP A 110 -10.87 -6.03 -17.02
N LEU A 111 -10.44 -6.39 -15.81
CA LEU A 111 -10.22 -7.79 -15.44
C LEU A 111 -11.53 -8.57 -15.28
N THR A 112 -12.61 -7.92 -14.82
CA THR A 112 -13.84 -8.61 -14.39
C THR A 112 -15.06 -8.34 -15.25
N GLY A 113 -15.04 -7.30 -16.08
CA GLY A 113 -16.21 -6.78 -16.80
C GLY A 113 -17.21 -6.02 -15.93
N THR A 114 -16.91 -5.75 -14.65
CA THR A 114 -17.84 -5.12 -13.69
C THR A 114 -17.29 -3.81 -13.12
N GLU A 115 -18.12 -2.79 -12.91
CA GLU A 115 -17.66 -1.45 -12.47
C GLU A 115 -17.24 -1.37 -10.99
N GLY A 116 -17.12 -2.51 -10.30
CA GLY A 116 -17.02 -2.57 -8.83
C GLY A 116 -18.38 -2.31 -8.16
N ILE A 117 -18.48 -2.59 -6.86
CA ILE A 117 -19.71 -2.38 -6.05
C ILE A 117 -19.52 -1.23 -5.08
#